data_AF-A0A4R4LJA0-F1
#
_entry.id   AF-A0A4R4LJA0-F1
#
_cell.length_a   1.000
_cell.length_b   1.000
_cell.length_c   1.000
_cell.angle_alpha   90.00
_cell.angle_beta   90.00
_cell.angle_gamma   90.00
#
_symmetry.space_group_name_H-M   'P 1'
#
loop_
_entity.id
_entity.type
_entity.pdbx_description
1 polymer ?
#
loop_
_entity_poly.entity_id
_entity_poly.type
_entity_poly.pdbx_seq_one_letter_code
_entity_poly.pdbx_strand_id
1 'polypeptide(L)'
;MTIDRLREALTAIGPPPDARELSEMLWLACHISPTEAAPPVAPAAPEEPAEPPPPAAPPAPAPQSAPPPAREPRSRLHPRPAPGAADPVGEASEVLVPTAPMLADPLGVQRALRPLKRRVPSRHRFELDQDATAARIADTRLWTPVLVPSPERWLSLSLVVDTGPTMRLWRPLARELAETLVRQGAFQDVHTAFLDTTGGITASPGAPRQNPGALMDASGRHAVLVLSDCSGPHWWNGRAARAVRRWAQTGPTAILQPLAEHLWRRTAAPATPGVAFLPRPAAPNTDLRFTQHDGAAAPGIPVPVLEAAPRWFGAWARLVSGSDPQPAAIATFPSRPSGTTPVRRERELPIGERVRRFLATASPDAAELAAHVAVSVPSLPVMRLIQHRVLGGSGPGQLAEVLLSGLLRPAGGVRYEFVPGAREALLDTLPRPEALHTRHVLEAVSAEIERRAGTSTDQFRALLPADGGPLTLTADTDHFALLTPRTRSHLVPT
;
A
#
# COMPACT_ATOMS: atom_id res chain seq x y z
N MET A 1 -25.65 6.75 -21.65
CA MET A 1 -26.35 7.68 -20.74
C MET A 1 -25.28 8.48 -20.00
N THR A 2 -25.33 9.81 -19.98
CA THR A 2 -24.35 10.65 -19.24
C THR A 2 -24.74 10.74 -17.76
N ILE A 3 -23.77 10.95 -16.87
CA ILE A 3 -24.00 11.09 -15.42
C ILE A 3 -24.99 12.24 -15.13
N ASP A 4 -24.88 13.36 -15.84
CA ASP A 4 -25.80 14.49 -15.68
C ASP A 4 -27.25 14.12 -16.01
N ARG A 5 -27.46 13.32 -17.07
CA ARG A 5 -28.78 12.87 -17.48
C ARG A 5 -29.37 11.83 -16.53
N LEU A 6 -28.52 11.00 -15.91
CA LEU A 6 -28.93 10.09 -14.84
C LEU A 6 -29.33 10.86 -13.57
N ARG A 7 -28.54 11.88 -13.17
CA ARG A 7 -28.87 12.74 -12.03
C ARG A 7 -30.19 13.46 -12.24
N GLU A 8 -30.43 14.04 -13.41
CA GLU A 8 -31.70 14.68 -13.77
C GLU A 8 -32.89 13.71 -13.67
N ALA A 9 -32.75 12.49 -14.19
CA ALA A 9 -33.80 11.47 -14.11
C ALA A 9 -34.10 11.04 -12.67
N LEU A 10 -33.09 10.89 -11.82
CA LEU A 10 -33.27 10.53 -10.40
C LEU A 10 -33.86 11.67 -9.57
N THR A 11 -33.48 12.91 -9.90
CA THR A 11 -34.02 14.12 -9.24
C THR A 11 -35.51 14.32 -9.57
N ALA A 12 -35.97 13.80 -10.72
CA ALA A 12 -37.40 13.82 -11.06
C ALA A 12 -38.25 12.85 -10.22
N ILE A 13 -37.64 11.89 -9.54
CA ILE A 13 -38.32 10.82 -8.79
C ILE A 13 -38.19 11.04 -7.26
N GLY A 14 -37.25 11.88 -6.82
CA GLY A 14 -37.00 12.14 -5.41
C GLY A 14 -36.00 13.28 -5.18
N PRO A 15 -35.54 13.51 -3.94
CA PRO A 15 -34.49 14.50 -3.67
C PRO A 15 -33.25 14.21 -4.52
N PRO A 16 -32.51 15.25 -4.96
CA PRO A 16 -31.35 15.08 -5.82
C PRO A 16 -30.33 14.20 -5.10
N PRO A 17 -29.94 13.05 -5.67
CA PRO A 17 -29.02 12.14 -5.01
C PRO A 17 -27.64 12.80 -4.87
N ASP A 18 -26.99 12.58 -3.73
CA ASP A 18 -25.62 13.04 -3.53
C ASP A 18 -24.61 12.20 -4.35
N ALA A 19 -23.35 12.61 -4.41
CA ALA A 19 -22.36 11.91 -5.22
C ALA A 19 -22.13 10.47 -4.76
N ARG A 20 -22.31 10.20 -3.46
CA ARG A 20 -22.17 8.87 -2.88
C ARG A 20 -23.35 7.99 -3.25
N GLU A 21 -24.58 8.47 -3.11
CA GLU A 21 -25.81 7.78 -3.49
C GLU A 21 -25.79 7.42 -4.98
N LEU A 22 -25.34 8.34 -5.84
CA LEU A 22 -25.14 8.07 -7.27
C LEU A 22 -24.11 6.96 -7.52
N SER A 23 -22.98 6.99 -6.80
CA SER A 23 -21.95 5.96 -6.93
C SER A 23 -22.43 4.59 -6.42
N GLU A 24 -23.15 4.57 -5.30
CA GLU A 24 -23.72 3.35 -4.72
C GLU A 24 -24.81 2.77 -5.63
N MET A 25 -25.66 3.60 -6.24
CA MET A 25 -26.66 3.18 -7.23
C MET A 25 -26.02 2.60 -8.49
N LEU A 26 -24.97 3.23 -9.03
CA LEU A 26 -24.25 2.72 -10.21
C LEU A 26 -23.50 1.42 -9.89
N TRP A 27 -22.91 1.34 -8.70
CA TRP A 27 -22.27 0.13 -8.21
C TRP A 27 -23.29 -1.00 -8.03
N LEU A 28 -24.43 -0.73 -7.39
CA LEU A 28 -25.54 -1.68 -7.21
C LEU A 28 -26.10 -2.14 -8.56
N ALA A 29 -26.27 -1.23 -9.53
CA ALA A 29 -26.73 -1.58 -10.86
C ALA A 29 -25.80 -2.57 -11.59
N CYS A 30 -24.51 -2.60 -11.24
CA CYS A 30 -23.57 -3.59 -11.78
C CYS A 30 -23.68 -4.96 -11.10
N HIS A 31 -24.31 -5.05 -9.93
CA HIS A 31 -24.41 -6.27 -9.11
C HIS A 31 -25.84 -6.82 -9.03
N ILE A 32 -26.85 -6.01 -9.36
CA ILE A 32 -28.22 -6.45 -9.54
C ILE A 32 -28.35 -6.94 -10.98
N SER A 33 -28.38 -8.26 -11.17
CA SER A 33 -28.82 -8.80 -12.46
C SER A 33 -30.25 -8.32 -12.70
N PRO A 34 -30.60 -7.80 -13.88
CA PRO A 34 -31.98 -7.48 -14.18
C PRO A 34 -32.77 -8.77 -13.98
N THR A 35 -33.81 -8.72 -13.14
CA THR A 35 -34.75 -9.82 -12.99
C THR A 35 -35.28 -10.13 -14.39
N GLU A 36 -34.76 -11.20 -14.99
CA GLU A 36 -35.29 -11.75 -16.22
C GLU A 36 -36.74 -12.09 -15.91
N ALA A 37 -37.68 -11.38 -16.56
CA ALA A 37 -39.08 -11.70 -16.46
C ALA A 37 -39.23 -13.17 -16.89
N ALA A 38 -39.58 -14.02 -15.92
CA ALA A 38 -39.73 -15.46 -16.15
C ALA A 38 -40.67 -15.68 -17.35
N PRO A 39 -40.31 -16.51 -18.33
CA PRO A 39 -41.23 -16.90 -19.38
C PRO A 39 -42.45 -17.59 -18.75
N PRO A 40 -43.66 -17.46 -19.34
CA PRO A 40 -44.83 -18.16 -18.84
C PRO A 40 -44.56 -19.67 -18.89
N VAL A 41 -44.74 -20.33 -17.74
CA VAL A 41 -44.70 -21.80 -17.64
C VAL A 41 -45.84 -22.37 -18.46
N ALA A 42 -45.52 -23.04 -19.57
CA ALA A 42 -46.45 -23.87 -20.31
C ALA A 42 -46.71 -25.18 -19.52
N PRO A 43 -47.96 -25.70 -19.50
CA PRO A 43 -48.29 -26.91 -18.76
C PRO A 43 -47.64 -28.14 -19.38
N ALA A 44 -47.13 -29.03 -18.52
CA ALA A 44 -46.46 -30.27 -18.87
C ALA A 44 -47.43 -31.26 -19.55
N ALA A 45 -46.99 -31.85 -20.66
CA ALA A 45 -47.65 -33.00 -21.29
C ALA A 45 -47.29 -34.30 -20.53
N PRO A 46 -48.13 -35.36 -20.61
CA PRO A 46 -47.93 -36.59 -19.84
C PRO A 46 -46.77 -37.43 -20.40
N GLU A 47 -45.94 -37.97 -19.52
CA GLU A 47 -44.88 -38.94 -19.81
C GLU A 47 -45.44 -40.30 -20.27
N GLU A 48 -44.96 -40.78 -21.42
CA GLU A 48 -45.07 -42.18 -21.84
C GLU A 48 -44.09 -43.07 -21.02
N PRO A 49 -44.44 -44.34 -20.72
CA PRO A 49 -43.60 -45.21 -19.91
C PRO A 49 -42.35 -45.65 -20.68
N ALA A 50 -41.17 -45.31 -20.16
CA ALA A 50 -39.89 -45.80 -20.66
C ALA A 50 -39.64 -47.27 -20.25
N GLU A 51 -39.14 -48.04 -21.22
CA GLU A 51 -38.76 -49.45 -21.10
C GLU A 51 -37.54 -49.63 -20.16
N PRO A 52 -37.47 -50.71 -19.35
CA PRO A 52 -36.39 -50.89 -18.38
C PRO A 52 -35.04 -51.23 -19.04
N PRO A 53 -33.91 -50.71 -18.52
CA PRO A 53 -32.59 -50.98 -19.08
C PRO A 53 -32.09 -52.40 -18.72
N PRO A 54 -31.17 -52.98 -19.52
CA PRO A 54 -30.61 -54.31 -19.26
C PRO A 54 -29.67 -54.32 -18.03
N PRO A 55 -29.45 -55.49 -17.40
CA PRO A 55 -28.70 -55.58 -16.15
C PRO A 55 -27.21 -55.27 -16.31
N ALA A 56 -26.68 -54.51 -15.36
CA ALA A 56 -25.30 -54.07 -15.28
C ALA A 56 -24.32 -55.24 -15.04
N ALA A 57 -23.20 -55.22 -15.77
CA ALA A 57 -22.05 -56.09 -15.53
C ALA A 57 -21.37 -55.75 -14.18
N PRO A 58 -20.73 -56.73 -13.52
CA PRO A 58 -20.12 -56.53 -12.20
C PRO A 58 -18.96 -55.52 -12.25
N PRO A 59 -18.76 -54.74 -11.17
CA PRO A 59 -17.76 -53.68 -11.14
C PRO A 59 -16.34 -54.27 -11.17
N ALA A 60 -15.50 -53.71 -12.04
CA ALA A 60 -14.06 -53.98 -12.04
C ALA A 60 -13.44 -53.53 -10.70
N PRO A 61 -12.42 -54.22 -10.19
CA PRO A 61 -11.77 -53.83 -8.94
C PRO A 61 -11.11 -52.46 -9.11
N ALA A 62 -11.41 -51.55 -8.18
CA ALA A 62 -10.80 -50.23 -8.13
C ALA A 62 -9.27 -50.36 -8.06
N PRO A 63 -8.50 -49.56 -8.82
CA PRO A 63 -7.05 -49.53 -8.68
C PRO A 63 -6.73 -49.12 -7.24
N GLN A 64 -5.93 -49.95 -6.56
CA GLN A 64 -5.44 -49.66 -5.22
C GLN A 64 -4.70 -48.32 -5.26
N SER A 65 -5.24 -47.34 -4.53
CA SER A 65 -4.59 -46.06 -4.29
C SER A 65 -3.19 -46.32 -3.75
N ALA A 66 -2.17 -45.87 -4.48
CA ALA A 66 -0.79 -45.91 -3.99
C ALA A 66 -0.74 -45.25 -2.60
N PRO A 67 0.10 -45.76 -1.67
CA PRO A 67 0.30 -45.11 -0.39
C PRO A 67 0.66 -43.64 -0.61
N PRO A 68 0.11 -42.69 0.17
CA PRO A 68 0.53 -41.30 0.05
C PRO A 68 2.05 -41.23 0.20
N PRO A 69 2.76 -40.41 -0.63
CA PRO A 69 4.20 -40.30 -0.53
C PRO A 69 4.59 -39.96 0.91
N ALA A 70 5.63 -40.63 1.41
CA ALA A 70 6.16 -40.39 2.75
C ALA A 70 6.36 -38.87 2.93
N ARG A 71 5.68 -38.28 3.93
CA ARG A 71 5.79 -36.83 4.19
C ARG A 71 7.25 -36.51 4.47
N GLU A 72 7.87 -35.74 3.58
CA GLU A 72 9.23 -35.23 3.79
C GLU A 72 9.32 -34.52 5.16
N PRO A 73 10.45 -34.66 5.87
CA PRO A 73 10.63 -34.03 7.17
C PRO A 73 10.59 -32.50 7.00
N ARG A 74 9.61 -31.85 7.63
CA ARG A 74 9.45 -30.39 7.61
C ARG A 74 10.10 -29.75 8.83
N SER A 75 10.91 -28.73 8.62
CA SER A 75 11.56 -27.98 9.71
C SER A 75 10.68 -26.81 10.15
N ARG A 76 10.55 -26.59 11.46
CA ARG A 76 9.72 -25.50 12.03
C ARG A 76 10.50 -24.19 12.09
N LEU A 77 9.92 -23.09 11.60
CA LEU A 77 10.49 -21.75 11.71
C LEU A 77 9.87 -20.98 12.85
N HIS A 78 10.71 -20.38 13.69
CA HIS A 78 10.32 -19.64 14.88
C HIS A 78 10.71 -18.16 14.76
N PRO A 79 9.90 -17.23 15.28
CA PRO A 79 10.25 -15.82 15.30
C PRO A 79 11.34 -15.57 16.36
N ARG A 80 12.24 -14.60 16.12
CA ARG A 80 13.28 -14.24 17.10
C ARG A 80 12.66 -13.75 18.42
N PRO A 81 13.05 -14.26 19.61
CA PRO A 81 12.44 -13.90 20.89
C PRO A 81 12.64 -12.41 21.22
N ALA A 82 11.73 -11.85 22.01
CA ALA A 82 11.85 -10.49 22.53
C ALA A 82 12.96 -10.41 23.60
N PRO A 83 13.59 -9.25 23.82
CA PRO A 83 14.50 -9.06 24.95
C PRO A 83 13.75 -9.29 26.27
N GLY A 84 14.20 -10.26 27.08
CA GLY A 84 13.54 -10.64 28.34
C GLY A 84 12.47 -11.74 28.21
N ALA A 85 12.46 -12.50 27.12
CA ALA A 85 11.56 -13.64 26.92
C ALA A 85 11.81 -14.81 27.90
N ALA A 86 10.78 -15.65 28.04
CA ALA A 86 10.67 -16.81 28.95
C ALA A 86 11.78 -17.87 28.82
N ASP A 87 11.70 -18.90 29.66
CA ASP A 87 12.72 -19.93 29.82
C ASP A 87 13.16 -20.59 28.49
N PRO A 88 14.47 -20.90 28.36
CA PRO A 88 15.02 -21.54 27.18
C PRO A 88 14.49 -22.98 27.02
N VAL A 89 13.97 -23.29 25.82
CA VAL A 89 13.35 -24.59 25.47
C VAL A 89 14.19 -25.38 24.46
N GLY A 90 15.22 -24.78 23.86
CA GLY A 90 16.14 -25.49 22.98
C GLY A 90 17.10 -24.57 22.23
N GLU A 91 17.97 -25.16 21.43
CA GLU A 91 18.99 -24.44 20.65
C GLU A 91 18.52 -24.22 19.19
N ALA A 92 18.98 -23.11 18.60
CA ALA A 92 18.61 -22.70 17.26
C ALA A 92 19.73 -21.93 16.55
N SER A 93 19.63 -21.93 15.22
CA SER A 93 20.44 -21.11 14.33
C SER A 93 19.60 -20.03 13.66
N GLU A 94 20.22 -18.88 13.38
CA GLU A 94 19.55 -17.78 12.68
C GLU A 94 19.56 -18.02 11.17
N VAL A 95 18.41 -17.85 10.55
CA VAL A 95 18.24 -17.93 9.09
C VAL A 95 17.59 -16.66 8.56
N LEU A 96 17.88 -16.34 7.29
CA LEU A 96 17.28 -15.21 6.61
C LEU A 96 16.09 -15.68 5.79
N VAL A 97 14.90 -15.21 6.16
CA VAL A 97 13.63 -15.60 5.53
C VAL A 97 13.15 -14.45 4.64
N PRO A 98 12.79 -14.70 3.37
CA PRO A 98 12.22 -13.67 2.52
C PRO A 98 10.85 -13.22 3.04
N THR A 99 10.55 -11.92 2.93
CA THR A 99 9.22 -11.37 3.24
C THR A 99 8.48 -10.91 1.99
N ALA A 100 7.18 -10.66 2.12
CA ALA A 100 6.35 -10.14 1.04
C ALA A 100 6.57 -8.63 0.84
N PRO A 101 6.59 -8.08 -0.40
CA PRO A 101 6.75 -6.64 -0.62
C PRO A 101 5.60 -5.86 0.02
N MET A 102 5.87 -4.63 0.43
CA MET A 102 4.86 -3.71 0.97
C MET A 102 4.13 -2.96 -0.15
N LEU A 103 4.78 -2.75 -1.30
CA LEU A 103 4.19 -2.20 -2.50
C LEU A 103 3.66 -3.34 -3.38
N ALA A 104 2.34 -3.45 -3.50
CA ALA A 104 1.67 -4.55 -4.19
C ALA A 104 1.98 -4.62 -5.71
N ASP A 105 1.95 -3.48 -6.41
CA ASP A 105 2.17 -3.42 -7.86
C ASP A 105 3.21 -2.36 -8.27
N PRO A 106 4.52 -2.65 -8.09
CA PRO A 106 5.59 -1.73 -8.48
C PRO A 106 5.59 -1.42 -9.99
N LEU A 107 5.31 -2.41 -10.84
CA LEU A 107 5.30 -2.24 -12.30
C LEU A 107 4.13 -1.37 -12.76
N GLY A 108 2.96 -1.55 -12.17
CA GLY A 108 1.80 -0.69 -12.39
C GLY A 108 2.09 0.75 -11.99
N VAL A 109 2.74 0.98 -10.84
CA VAL A 109 3.18 2.32 -10.43
C VAL A 109 4.15 2.93 -11.46
N GLN A 110 5.13 2.16 -11.95
CA GLN A 110 6.04 2.65 -12.98
C GLN A 110 5.33 3.01 -14.30
N ARG A 111 4.38 2.19 -14.71
CA ARG A 111 3.54 2.43 -15.90
C ARG A 111 2.65 3.66 -15.71
N ALA A 112 2.08 3.83 -14.52
CA ALA A 112 1.21 4.95 -14.20
C ALA A 112 1.93 6.30 -14.25
N LEU A 113 3.23 6.33 -13.95
CA LEU A 113 4.09 7.51 -14.03
C LEU A 113 4.61 7.83 -15.44
N ARG A 114 4.25 7.06 -16.48
CA ARG A 114 4.66 7.32 -17.87
C ARG A 114 4.33 8.72 -18.39
N PRO A 115 3.20 9.37 -18.04
CA PRO A 115 2.91 10.73 -18.48
C PRO A 115 3.98 11.76 -18.10
N LEU A 116 4.78 11.49 -17.06
CA LEU A 116 5.87 12.36 -16.64
C LEU A 116 7.18 12.11 -17.41
N LYS A 117 7.28 11.10 -18.27
CA LYS A 117 8.49 10.77 -19.07
C LYS A 117 8.66 11.72 -20.27
N ARG A 118 8.71 13.03 -20.00
CA ARG A 118 8.94 14.08 -20.99
C ARG A 118 10.39 14.54 -20.96
N ARG A 119 10.96 14.77 -22.15
CA ARG A 119 12.27 15.42 -22.31
C ARG A 119 12.10 16.88 -22.71
N VAL A 120 13.02 17.72 -22.27
CA VAL A 120 13.09 19.15 -22.59
C VAL A 120 14.54 19.54 -22.89
N PRO A 121 14.78 20.61 -23.67
CA PRO A 121 16.10 21.17 -23.88
C PRO A 121 16.74 21.55 -22.53
N SER A 122 17.98 21.11 -22.29
CA SER A 122 18.71 21.51 -21.08
C SER A 122 19.05 23.00 -21.10
N ARG A 123 19.05 23.63 -19.93
CA ARG A 123 19.45 25.04 -19.78
C ARG A 123 20.96 25.23 -19.65
N HIS A 124 21.68 24.17 -19.31
CA HIS A 124 23.09 24.23 -18.92
C HIS A 124 23.98 23.24 -19.67
N ARG A 125 23.39 22.17 -20.24
CA ARG A 125 24.14 21.18 -21.01
C ARG A 125 23.88 21.37 -22.49
N PHE A 126 24.96 21.58 -23.22
CA PHE A 126 24.94 21.70 -24.67
C PHE A 126 25.84 20.62 -25.27
N GLU A 127 25.40 20.04 -26.37
CA GLU A 127 26.14 19.07 -27.17
C GLU A 127 26.52 19.70 -28.51
N LEU A 128 27.60 19.21 -29.10
CA LEU A 128 28.05 19.63 -30.41
C LEU A 128 27.15 18.99 -31.47
N ASP A 129 26.48 19.81 -32.27
CA ASP A 129 25.84 19.36 -33.50
C ASP A 129 26.94 19.20 -34.56
N GLN A 130 27.42 17.96 -34.72
CA GLN A 130 28.56 17.65 -35.59
C GLN A 130 28.26 18.00 -37.05
N ASP A 131 27.05 17.72 -37.51
CA ASP A 131 26.64 17.93 -38.90
C ASP A 131 26.47 19.44 -39.18
N ALA A 132 25.78 20.17 -38.31
CA ALA A 132 25.63 21.62 -38.45
C ALA A 132 26.97 22.36 -38.30
N THR A 133 27.85 21.86 -37.43
CA THR A 133 29.21 22.39 -37.29
C THR A 133 30.03 22.16 -38.55
N ALA A 134 30.01 20.95 -39.10
CA ALA A 134 30.74 20.61 -40.33
C ALA A 134 30.23 21.45 -41.52
N ALA A 135 28.91 21.58 -41.67
CA ALA A 135 28.30 22.41 -42.71
C ALA A 135 28.72 23.88 -42.58
N ARG A 136 28.64 24.45 -41.37
CA ARG A 136 29.05 25.84 -41.12
C ARG A 136 30.54 26.07 -41.40
N ILE A 137 31.41 25.13 -41.04
CA ILE A 137 32.84 25.20 -41.36
C ILE A 137 33.06 25.15 -42.88
N ALA A 138 32.35 24.27 -43.58
CA ALA A 138 32.43 24.16 -45.03
C ALA A 138 32.06 25.49 -45.73
N ASP A 139 30.96 26.12 -45.27
CA ASP A 139 30.42 27.34 -45.87
C ASP A 139 31.21 28.59 -45.52
N THR A 140 31.61 28.73 -44.26
CA THR A 140 32.20 29.99 -43.75
C THR A 140 33.72 29.95 -43.59
N ARG A 141 34.32 28.75 -43.65
CA ARG A 141 35.74 28.48 -43.30
C ARG A 141 36.13 28.85 -41.87
N LEU A 142 35.16 29.20 -41.02
CA LEU A 142 35.38 29.51 -39.60
C LEU A 142 35.12 28.26 -38.75
N TRP A 143 36.11 27.88 -37.94
CA TRP A 143 36.05 26.74 -37.03
C TRP A 143 35.27 27.09 -35.75
N THR A 144 33.97 27.32 -35.88
CA THR A 144 33.07 27.63 -34.75
C THR A 144 32.06 26.51 -34.54
N PRO A 145 32.02 25.88 -33.35
CA PRO A 145 31.07 24.82 -33.06
C PRO A 145 29.63 25.34 -33.02
N VAL A 146 28.70 24.57 -33.58
CA VAL A 146 27.26 24.76 -33.41
C VAL A 146 26.83 23.89 -32.23
N LEU A 147 26.42 24.54 -31.15
CA LEU A 147 25.99 23.88 -29.92
C LEU A 147 24.47 23.84 -29.83
N VAL A 148 23.92 22.65 -29.57
CA VAL A 148 22.49 22.45 -29.35
C VAL A 148 22.24 21.96 -27.91
N PRO A 149 21.17 22.41 -27.25
CA PRO A 149 20.84 21.91 -25.91
C PRO A 149 20.66 20.39 -25.89
N SER A 150 21.34 19.72 -24.96
CA SER A 150 21.15 18.28 -24.74
C SER A 150 19.74 18.02 -24.17
N PRO A 151 19.04 16.96 -24.60
CA PRO A 151 17.71 16.64 -24.06
C PRO A 151 17.81 16.05 -22.65
N GLU A 152 17.27 16.76 -21.65
CA GLU A 152 17.20 16.32 -20.25
C GLU A 152 15.77 15.90 -19.85
N ARG A 153 15.64 15.15 -18.77
CA ARG A 153 14.33 14.88 -18.16
C ARG A 153 13.82 16.16 -17.51
N TRP A 154 12.52 16.42 -17.66
CA TRP A 154 11.97 17.73 -17.35
C TRP A 154 11.63 17.99 -15.87
N LEU A 155 11.67 16.99 -14.99
CA LEU A 155 11.17 17.09 -13.62
C LEU A 155 12.10 16.36 -12.65
N SER A 156 12.48 16.99 -11.53
CA SER A 156 13.14 16.34 -10.40
C SER A 156 12.13 15.99 -9.31
N LEU A 157 12.40 14.98 -8.49
CA LEU A 157 11.51 14.53 -7.42
C LEU A 157 12.22 14.45 -6.08
N SER A 158 11.62 15.03 -5.03
CA SER A 158 11.97 14.74 -3.64
C SER A 158 10.91 13.83 -3.02
N LEU A 159 11.31 12.61 -2.66
CA LEU A 159 10.53 11.71 -1.81
C LEU A 159 10.85 12.02 -0.35
N VAL A 160 9.92 12.67 0.35
CA VAL A 160 10.06 13.01 1.76
C VAL A 160 9.36 11.96 2.62
N VAL A 161 10.12 11.26 3.45
CA VAL A 161 9.60 10.20 4.32
C VAL A 161 9.42 10.74 5.73
N ASP A 162 8.21 10.69 6.27
CA ASP A 162 7.96 11.03 7.68
C ASP A 162 8.72 10.07 8.62
N THR A 163 9.21 10.58 9.74
CA THR A 163 9.91 9.83 10.79
C THR A 163 9.14 9.78 12.12
N GLY A 164 7.83 10.07 12.08
CA GLY A 164 6.91 9.91 13.20
C GLY A 164 6.95 8.49 13.81
N PRO A 165 6.47 8.30 15.05
CA PRO A 165 6.61 7.03 15.77
C PRO A 165 6.08 5.80 15.01
N THR A 166 4.97 5.96 14.30
CA THR A 166 4.29 4.94 13.49
C THR A 166 5.01 4.66 12.17
N MET A 167 5.83 5.59 11.67
CA MET A 167 6.54 5.48 10.38
C MET A 167 7.59 4.37 10.35
N ARG A 168 7.94 3.77 11.49
CA ARG A 168 8.80 2.57 11.54
C ARG A 168 8.19 1.41 10.75
N LEU A 169 6.86 1.27 10.79
CA LEU A 169 6.08 0.29 10.05
C LEU A 169 6.25 0.45 8.54
N TRP A 170 6.32 1.70 8.07
CA TRP A 170 6.29 2.05 6.66
C TRP A 170 7.68 2.15 6.01
N ARG A 171 8.76 1.87 6.74
CA ARG A 171 10.13 1.88 6.19
C ARG A 171 10.32 0.94 4.99
N PRO A 172 9.77 -0.29 4.96
CA PRO A 172 9.84 -1.13 3.78
C PRO A 172 9.14 -0.48 2.57
N LEU A 173 7.94 0.08 2.76
CA LEU A 173 7.23 0.80 1.70
C LEU A 173 8.06 1.97 1.16
N ALA A 174 8.68 2.76 2.04
CA ALA A 174 9.51 3.89 1.67
C ALA A 174 10.70 3.46 0.78
N ARG A 175 11.39 2.38 1.13
CA ARG A 175 12.50 1.83 0.34
C ARG A 175 12.02 1.33 -1.01
N GLU A 176 10.98 0.49 -1.03
CA GLU A 176 10.42 -0.09 -2.25
C GLU A 176 9.93 0.99 -3.23
N LEU A 177 9.31 2.05 -2.72
CA LEU A 177 8.89 3.21 -3.52
C LEU A 177 10.08 4.01 -4.05
N ALA A 178 11.07 4.33 -3.22
CA ALA A 178 12.26 5.07 -3.65
C ALA A 178 12.95 4.36 -4.82
N GLU A 179 13.16 3.05 -4.69
CA GLU A 179 13.73 2.23 -5.76
C GLU A 179 12.85 2.18 -7.00
N THR A 180 11.52 2.06 -6.82
CA THR A 180 10.56 2.02 -7.93
C THR A 180 10.57 3.33 -8.72
N LEU A 181 10.64 4.47 -8.04
CA LEU A 181 10.72 5.82 -8.62
C LEU A 181 12.04 6.03 -9.37
N VAL A 182 13.16 5.59 -8.81
CA VAL A 182 14.48 5.63 -9.48
C VAL A 182 14.47 4.78 -10.76
N ARG A 183 13.99 3.54 -10.68
CA ARG A 183 13.92 2.60 -11.82
C ARG A 183 12.98 3.08 -12.93
N GLN A 184 11.98 3.89 -12.62
CA GLN A 184 10.97 4.35 -13.59
C GLN A 184 11.55 5.29 -14.66
N GLY A 185 12.51 6.14 -14.28
CA GLY A 185 13.28 6.99 -15.18
C GLY A 185 12.53 8.17 -15.82
N ALA A 186 11.44 8.66 -15.22
CA ALA A 186 10.78 9.93 -15.61
C ALA A 186 11.49 11.15 -15.05
N PHE A 187 12.07 11.01 -13.86
CA PHE A 187 12.66 12.14 -13.15
C PHE A 187 14.14 12.30 -13.49
N GLN A 188 14.59 13.55 -13.61
CA GLN A 188 16.00 13.88 -13.76
C GLN A 188 16.80 13.30 -12.60
N ASP A 189 16.40 13.68 -11.39
CA ASP A 189 16.95 13.17 -10.14
C ASP A 189 15.81 12.80 -9.17
N VAL A 190 16.06 11.79 -8.33
CA VAL A 190 15.17 11.38 -7.24
C VAL A 190 15.95 11.47 -5.93
N HIS A 191 15.59 12.42 -5.07
CA HIS A 191 16.20 12.61 -3.76
C HIS A 191 15.28 12.08 -2.67
N THR A 192 15.86 11.37 -1.70
CA THR A 192 15.13 10.98 -0.48
C THR A 192 15.52 11.90 0.66
N ALA A 193 14.53 12.44 1.35
CA ALA A 193 14.73 13.23 2.56
C ALA A 193 13.77 12.75 3.66
N PHE A 194 14.05 13.11 4.91
CA PHE A 194 13.26 12.66 6.05
C PHE A 194 12.68 13.84 6.82
N LEU A 195 11.35 13.87 6.98
CA LEU A 195 10.65 14.86 7.78
C LEU A 195 10.67 14.45 9.25
N ASP A 196 11.20 15.31 10.11
CA ASP A 196 11.28 15.04 11.55
C ASP A 196 10.07 15.58 12.34
N THR A 197 9.95 15.14 13.59
CA THR A 197 8.87 15.56 14.50
C THR A 197 8.91 17.05 14.89
N THR A 198 9.93 17.78 14.48
CA THR A 198 10.02 19.24 14.63
C THR A 198 9.57 19.99 13.39
N GLY A 199 9.32 19.29 12.28
CA GLY A 199 8.96 19.87 10.99
C GLY A 199 10.18 20.33 10.17
N GLY A 200 11.39 19.89 10.55
CA GLY A 200 12.61 20.05 9.77
C GLY A 200 12.84 18.84 8.87
N ILE A 201 13.77 18.99 7.91
CA ILE A 201 14.18 17.88 7.04
C ILE A 201 15.61 17.44 7.33
N THR A 202 15.92 16.19 7.08
CA THR A 202 17.26 15.61 7.17
C THR A 202 17.54 14.77 5.94
N ALA A 203 18.81 14.70 5.50
CA ALA A 203 19.21 13.87 4.35
C ALA A 203 19.19 12.37 4.67
N SER A 204 19.48 12.02 5.91
CA SER A 204 19.37 10.65 6.45
C SER A 204 18.96 10.71 7.92
N PRO A 205 18.44 9.60 8.49
CA PRO A 205 18.15 9.54 9.91
C PRO A 205 19.40 9.87 10.75
N GLY A 206 19.34 10.96 11.52
CA GLY A 206 20.46 11.42 12.37
C GLY A 206 21.38 12.46 11.73
N ALA A 207 21.18 12.81 10.44
CA ALA A 207 21.91 13.90 9.80
C ALA A 207 21.52 15.28 10.37
N PRO A 208 22.34 16.32 10.15
CA PRO A 208 22.00 17.70 10.53
C PRO A 208 20.67 18.15 9.92
N ARG A 209 19.86 18.81 10.75
CA ARG A 209 18.57 19.36 10.33
C ARG A 209 18.76 20.52 9.36
N GLN A 210 17.95 20.53 8.32
CA GLN A 210 17.85 21.61 7.35
C GLN A 210 16.42 22.18 7.32
N ASN A 211 16.31 23.40 6.79
CA ASN A 211 15.01 24.03 6.55
C ASN A 211 14.27 23.28 5.44
N PRO A 212 12.97 23.01 5.54
CA PRO A 212 12.17 22.44 4.45
C PRO A 212 12.36 23.15 3.09
N GLY A 213 12.64 24.45 3.10
CA GLY A 213 12.93 25.22 1.89
C GLY A 213 14.19 24.78 1.13
N ALA A 214 15.08 23.99 1.73
CA ALA A 214 16.26 23.46 1.03
C ALA A 214 15.91 22.44 -0.08
N LEU A 215 14.68 21.90 -0.08
CA LEU A 215 14.18 21.08 -1.20
C LEU A 215 13.59 21.91 -2.34
N MET A 216 13.48 23.23 -2.18
CA MET A 216 12.94 24.10 -3.24
C MET A 216 14.01 24.35 -4.29
N ASP A 217 13.66 24.06 -5.55
CA ASP A 217 14.50 24.36 -6.70
C ASP A 217 13.97 25.61 -7.43
N ALA A 218 14.87 26.56 -7.70
CA ALA A 218 14.55 27.78 -8.46
C ALA A 218 14.16 27.48 -9.92
N SER A 219 14.44 26.27 -10.44
CA SER A 219 14.09 25.88 -11.79
C SER A 219 12.57 25.79 -12.04
N GLY A 220 11.76 25.66 -10.98
CA GLY A 220 10.32 25.43 -11.05
C GLY A 220 9.93 24.05 -11.60
N ARG A 221 10.91 23.14 -11.75
CA ARG A 221 10.77 21.79 -12.30
C ARG A 221 11.03 20.74 -11.24
N HIS A 222 10.44 20.93 -10.06
CA HIS A 222 10.64 20.05 -8.91
C HIS A 222 9.31 19.66 -8.28
N ALA A 223 9.11 18.36 -8.08
CA ALA A 223 7.95 17.78 -7.42
C ALA A 223 8.32 17.22 -6.05
N VAL A 224 7.36 17.22 -5.12
CA VAL A 224 7.52 16.65 -3.78
C VAL A 224 6.45 15.60 -3.52
N LEU A 225 6.87 14.39 -3.14
CA LEU A 225 5.98 13.34 -2.67
C LEU A 225 6.28 13.05 -1.20
N VAL A 226 5.30 13.26 -0.32
CA VAL A 226 5.47 13.08 1.13
C VAL A 226 4.84 11.77 1.55
N LEU A 227 5.65 10.76 1.88
CA LEU A 227 5.17 9.50 2.44
C LEU A 227 4.92 9.65 3.95
N SER A 228 3.65 9.64 4.34
CA SER A 228 3.23 9.85 5.72
C SER A 228 1.86 9.23 6.00
N ASP A 229 1.69 8.65 7.20
CA ASP A 229 0.38 8.26 7.71
C ASP A 229 -0.40 9.42 8.36
N CYS A 230 0.19 10.62 8.37
CA CYS A 230 -0.38 11.87 8.90
C CYS A 230 -0.90 11.73 10.34
N SER A 231 -0.32 10.84 11.15
CA SER A 231 -0.78 10.55 12.51
C SER A 231 0.16 11.06 13.60
N GLY A 232 1.42 11.37 13.25
CA GLY A 232 2.44 11.80 14.20
C GLY A 232 2.11 13.13 14.91
N PRO A 233 2.66 13.38 16.13
CA PRO A 233 2.36 14.60 16.90
C PRO A 233 2.63 15.91 16.14
N HIS A 234 3.60 15.88 15.23
CA HIS A 234 4.02 17.02 14.42
C HIS A 234 3.06 17.36 13.27
N TRP A 235 2.18 16.43 12.90
CA TRP A 235 1.05 16.71 12.02
C TRP A 235 -0.06 17.43 12.77
N TRP A 236 -0.46 16.91 13.93
CA TRP A 236 -1.52 17.50 14.75
C TRP A 236 -1.18 18.88 15.31
N ASN A 237 0.10 19.15 15.61
CA ASN A 237 0.55 20.49 16.02
C ASN A 237 0.86 21.44 14.84
N GLY A 238 0.61 20.99 13.60
CA GLY A 238 0.75 21.79 12.38
C GLY A 238 2.18 22.01 11.87
N ARG A 239 3.22 21.45 12.49
CA ARG A 239 4.61 21.59 12.01
C ARG A 239 4.81 20.92 10.65
N ALA A 240 4.27 19.71 10.46
CA ALA A 240 4.30 19.01 9.17
C ALA A 240 3.51 19.79 8.10
N ALA A 241 2.29 20.22 8.45
CA ALA A 241 1.45 21.03 7.58
C ALA A 241 2.16 22.28 7.04
N ARG A 242 2.95 22.97 7.88
CA ARG A 242 3.75 24.13 7.46
C ARG A 242 4.87 23.75 6.48
N ALA A 243 5.50 22.59 6.63
CA ALA A 243 6.49 22.10 5.68
C ALA A 243 5.85 21.76 4.32
N VAL A 244 4.77 20.98 4.34
CA VAL A 244 3.99 20.63 3.13
C VAL A 244 3.50 21.89 2.41
N ARG A 245 2.94 22.85 3.14
CA ARG A 245 2.47 24.12 2.58
C ARG A 245 3.57 24.90 1.88
N ARG A 246 4.81 24.90 2.40
CA ARG A 246 5.95 25.57 1.76
C ARG A 246 6.31 24.93 0.43
N TRP A 247 6.36 23.60 0.36
CA TRP A 247 6.62 22.90 -0.90
C TRP A 247 5.50 23.12 -1.92
N ALA A 248 4.25 23.03 -1.45
CA ALA A 248 3.04 23.20 -2.25
C ALA A 248 2.90 24.62 -2.86
N GLN A 249 3.56 25.63 -2.30
CA GLN A 249 3.64 26.98 -2.86
C GLN A 249 4.57 27.09 -4.08
N THR A 250 5.48 26.15 -4.24
CA THR A 250 6.62 26.28 -5.18
C THR A 250 6.59 25.27 -6.30
N GLY A 251 5.95 24.12 -6.08
CA GLY A 251 5.82 23.07 -7.07
C GLY A 251 4.76 22.04 -6.69
N PRO A 252 4.49 21.09 -7.60
CA PRO A 252 3.52 20.03 -7.38
C PRO A 252 3.92 19.18 -6.17
N THR A 253 3.08 19.21 -5.14
CA THR A 253 3.29 18.49 -3.88
C THR A 253 2.11 17.56 -3.64
N ALA A 254 2.38 16.33 -3.22
CA ALA A 254 1.34 15.39 -2.85
C ALA A 254 1.74 14.53 -1.64
N ILE A 255 0.74 14.02 -0.92
CA ILE A 255 0.93 13.12 0.22
C ILE A 255 0.63 11.69 -0.23
N LEU A 256 1.59 10.80 -0.06
CA LEU A 256 1.38 9.37 -0.24
C LEU A 256 1.02 8.76 1.12
N GLN A 257 -0.20 8.25 1.22
CA GLN A 257 -0.77 7.69 2.42
C GLN A 257 -0.72 6.15 2.37
N PRO A 258 0.02 5.46 3.27
CA PRO A 258 -0.03 4.00 3.42
C PRO A 258 -1.38 3.43 3.90
N LEU A 259 -2.22 4.22 4.57
CA LEU A 259 -3.55 3.84 5.04
C LEU A 259 -4.55 3.79 3.87
N ALA A 260 -5.59 2.97 3.99
CA ALA A 260 -6.70 2.96 3.04
C ALA A 260 -7.48 4.30 3.06
N GLU A 261 -8.05 4.69 1.92
CA GLU A 261 -8.71 6.00 1.72
C GLU A 261 -9.74 6.35 2.79
N HIS A 262 -10.58 5.39 3.17
CA HIS A 262 -11.63 5.56 4.18
C HIS A 262 -11.10 5.98 5.58
N LEU A 263 -9.81 5.73 5.88
CA LEU A 263 -9.19 6.11 7.15
C LEU A 263 -8.64 7.53 7.15
N TRP A 264 -8.45 8.15 5.97
CA TRP A 264 -7.76 9.44 5.86
C TRP A 264 -8.46 10.56 6.62
N ARG A 265 -9.80 10.52 6.70
CA ARG A 265 -10.62 11.46 7.47
C ARG A 265 -10.28 11.50 8.97
N ARG A 266 -9.66 10.45 9.51
CA ARG A 266 -9.26 10.34 10.92
C ARG A 266 -7.82 10.80 11.17
N THR A 267 -7.09 11.20 10.13
CA THR A 267 -5.71 11.68 10.23
C THR A 267 -5.66 13.20 10.36
N ALA A 268 -4.48 13.76 10.62
CA ALA A 268 -4.28 15.20 10.66
C ALA A 268 -4.22 15.86 9.25
N ALA A 269 -4.38 15.08 8.19
CA ALA A 269 -4.52 15.57 6.82
C ALA A 269 -5.76 14.91 6.16
N PRO A 270 -6.97 15.21 6.65
CA PRO A 270 -8.19 14.63 6.09
C PRO A 270 -8.35 15.05 4.63
N ALA A 271 -8.59 14.07 3.77
CA ALA A 271 -8.78 14.29 2.34
C ALA A 271 -10.27 14.23 1.97
N THR A 272 -10.69 15.07 1.04
CA THR A 272 -12.02 15.05 0.44
C THR A 272 -11.94 14.73 -1.05
N PRO A 273 -12.85 13.89 -1.59
CA PRO A 273 -12.83 13.52 -2.99
C PRO A 273 -13.43 14.63 -3.87
N GLY A 274 -12.93 14.77 -5.08
CA GLY A 274 -13.41 15.73 -6.07
C GLY A 274 -12.60 15.67 -7.36
N VAL A 275 -12.68 16.74 -8.14
CA VAL A 275 -11.95 16.91 -9.40
C VAL A 275 -10.90 18.01 -9.24
N ALA A 276 -9.65 17.67 -9.55
CA ALA A 276 -8.51 18.58 -9.51
C ALA A 276 -8.01 18.91 -10.92
N PHE A 277 -7.58 20.14 -11.13
CA PHE A 277 -7.00 20.61 -12.38
C PHE A 277 -5.82 21.56 -12.11
N LEU A 278 -4.71 21.35 -12.82
CA LEU A 278 -3.57 22.26 -12.83
C LEU A 278 -3.49 22.96 -14.19
N PRO A 279 -3.37 24.29 -14.24
CA PRO A 279 -3.46 25.05 -15.48
C PRO A 279 -2.23 24.90 -16.39
N ARG A 280 -1.12 24.39 -15.87
CA ARG A 280 0.12 24.16 -16.63
C ARG A 280 0.94 23.03 -16.01
N PRO A 281 1.81 22.37 -16.79
CA PRO A 281 2.67 21.31 -16.30
C PRO A 281 3.57 21.80 -15.15
N ALA A 282 3.73 20.97 -14.11
CA ALA A 282 4.52 21.26 -12.91
C ALA A 282 4.16 22.57 -12.19
N ALA A 283 2.91 23.06 -12.33
CA ALA A 283 2.43 24.19 -11.56
C ALA A 283 2.45 23.90 -10.05
N PRO A 284 2.68 24.92 -9.21
CA PRO A 284 2.52 24.80 -7.77
C PRO A 284 1.06 24.50 -7.41
N ASN A 285 0.86 23.88 -6.26
CA ASN A 285 -0.50 23.56 -5.79
C ASN A 285 -1.35 24.80 -5.48
N THR A 286 -0.74 25.98 -5.33
CA THR A 286 -1.49 27.25 -5.25
C THR A 286 -2.30 27.54 -6.51
N ASP A 287 -1.88 27.01 -7.66
CA ASP A 287 -2.56 27.16 -8.94
C ASP A 287 -3.60 26.04 -9.15
N LEU A 288 -3.67 25.06 -8.24
CA LEU A 288 -4.58 23.90 -8.35
C LEU A 288 -6.02 24.33 -8.09
N ARG A 289 -6.86 24.11 -9.09
CA ARG A 289 -8.31 24.29 -8.99
C ARG A 289 -8.93 22.97 -8.55
N PHE A 290 -9.69 23.01 -7.47
CA PHE A 290 -10.35 21.83 -6.91
C PHE A 290 -11.85 22.08 -6.76
N THR A 291 -12.64 21.17 -7.30
CA THR A 291 -14.08 21.11 -7.13
C THR A 291 -14.41 19.84 -6.36
N GLN A 292 -14.78 20.00 -5.09
CA GLN A 292 -15.20 18.88 -4.25
C GLN A 292 -16.50 18.27 -4.80
N HIS A 293 -16.66 16.95 -4.69
CA HIS A 293 -17.90 16.30 -5.12
C HIS A 293 -19.10 16.74 -4.28
N ASP A 294 -18.93 16.77 -2.95
CA ASP A 294 -19.98 17.14 -2.00
C ASP A 294 -19.57 18.35 -1.15
N GLY A 295 -20.37 19.40 -1.13
CA GLY A 295 -20.12 20.59 -0.31
C GLY A 295 -19.01 21.51 -0.85
N ALA A 296 -18.61 22.49 -0.04
CA ALA A 296 -17.61 23.49 -0.43
C ALA A 296 -16.20 23.07 -0.05
N ALA A 297 -15.24 23.34 -0.94
CA ALA A 297 -13.82 23.15 -0.65
C ALA A 297 -13.38 24.06 0.50
N ALA A 298 -12.66 23.50 1.47
CA ALA A 298 -12.10 24.27 2.57
C ALA A 298 -11.06 25.30 2.07
N PRO A 299 -10.92 26.46 2.73
CA PRO A 299 -9.92 27.45 2.36
C PRO A 299 -8.51 27.01 2.77
N GLY A 300 -7.55 27.12 1.84
CA GLY A 300 -6.15 26.77 2.06
C GLY A 300 -5.46 26.31 0.79
N ILE A 301 -4.25 25.77 0.92
CA ILE A 301 -3.54 25.19 -0.23
C ILE A 301 -3.99 23.73 -0.40
N PRO A 302 -4.58 23.36 -1.54
CA PRO A 302 -5.03 22.00 -1.79
C PRO A 302 -3.83 21.10 -2.10
N VAL A 303 -3.74 19.94 -1.46
CA VAL A 303 -2.67 18.98 -1.66
C VAL A 303 -3.28 17.60 -1.95
N PRO A 304 -3.01 17.03 -3.14
CA PRO A 304 -3.45 15.68 -3.45
C PRO A 304 -2.94 14.65 -2.45
N VAL A 305 -3.81 13.74 -2.04
CA VAL A 305 -3.51 12.58 -1.22
C VAL A 305 -3.69 11.34 -2.09
N LEU A 306 -2.69 10.46 -2.07
CA LEU A 306 -2.61 9.27 -2.91
C LEU A 306 -2.52 8.06 -2.02
N GLU A 307 -3.22 6.99 -2.37
CA GLU A 307 -2.91 5.66 -1.89
C GLU A 307 -1.69 5.11 -2.65
N ALA A 308 -0.97 4.15 -2.07
CA ALA A 308 0.14 3.46 -2.72
C ALA A 308 -0.32 2.46 -3.80
N ALA A 309 -1.10 2.92 -4.79
CA ALA A 309 -1.65 2.09 -5.86
C ALA A 309 -1.58 2.78 -7.24
N PRO A 310 -1.43 2.01 -8.34
CA PRO A 310 -1.18 2.56 -9.68
C PRO A 310 -2.18 3.63 -10.15
N ARG A 311 -3.48 3.46 -9.85
CA ARG A 311 -4.54 4.41 -10.24
C ARG A 311 -4.28 5.83 -9.73
N TRP A 312 -3.82 5.95 -8.48
CA TRP A 312 -3.56 7.22 -7.81
C TRP A 312 -2.32 7.91 -8.38
N PHE A 313 -1.24 7.14 -8.59
CA PHE A 313 -0.04 7.64 -9.27
C PHE A 313 -0.34 8.10 -10.70
N GLY A 314 -1.22 7.40 -11.41
CA GLY A 314 -1.60 7.73 -12.78
C GLY A 314 -2.42 9.03 -12.86
N ALA A 315 -3.40 9.19 -11.98
CA ALA A 315 -4.17 10.43 -11.86
C ALA A 315 -3.25 11.61 -11.50
N TRP A 316 -2.38 11.45 -10.51
CA TRP A 316 -1.43 12.49 -10.14
C TRP A 316 -0.42 12.82 -11.25
N ALA A 317 0.11 11.82 -11.95
CA ALA A 317 1.02 12.03 -13.08
C ALA A 317 0.38 12.86 -14.20
N ARG A 318 -0.87 12.57 -14.55
CA ARG A 318 -1.63 13.33 -15.56
C ARG A 318 -1.96 14.75 -15.09
N LEU A 319 -2.29 14.91 -13.80
CA LEU A 319 -2.52 16.21 -13.19
C LEU A 319 -1.25 17.07 -13.28
N VAL A 320 -0.10 16.53 -12.87
CA VAL A 320 1.21 17.22 -12.89
C VAL A 320 1.71 17.47 -14.30
N SER A 321 1.39 16.62 -15.27
CA SER A 321 1.72 16.87 -16.69
C SER A 321 0.86 17.98 -17.32
N GLY A 322 -0.09 18.59 -16.58
CA GLY A 322 -0.94 19.68 -17.07
C GLY A 322 -1.93 19.22 -18.14
N SER A 323 -2.43 17.99 -18.02
CA SER A 323 -3.42 17.41 -18.94
C SER A 323 -4.85 17.78 -18.51
N ASP A 324 -5.81 16.87 -18.69
CA ASP A 324 -7.21 17.05 -18.33
C ASP A 324 -7.44 17.02 -16.80
N PRO A 325 -8.58 17.58 -16.32
CA PRO A 325 -9.01 17.42 -14.94
C PRO A 325 -9.02 15.95 -14.50
N GLN A 326 -8.57 15.68 -13.28
CA GLN A 326 -8.45 14.32 -12.75
C GLN A 326 -9.28 14.16 -11.47
N PRO A 327 -9.94 13.01 -11.27
CA PRO A 327 -10.41 12.62 -9.94
C PRO A 327 -9.24 12.62 -8.95
N ALA A 328 -9.44 13.25 -7.80
CA ALA A 328 -8.43 13.39 -6.76
C ALA A 328 -9.06 13.45 -5.37
N ALA A 329 -8.33 12.94 -4.38
CA ALA A 329 -8.59 13.25 -2.99
C ALA A 329 -7.67 14.38 -2.56
N ILE A 330 -8.22 15.45 -2.01
CA ILE A 330 -7.47 16.66 -1.64
C ILE A 330 -7.52 16.87 -0.13
N ALA A 331 -6.35 17.01 0.50
CA ALA A 331 -6.22 17.58 1.84
C ALA A 331 -5.93 19.08 1.72
N THR A 332 -6.70 19.90 2.42
CA THR A 332 -6.51 21.36 2.41
C THR A 332 -5.68 21.81 3.60
N PHE A 333 -4.60 22.56 3.33
CA PHE A 333 -3.71 23.10 4.36
C PHE A 333 -3.93 24.61 4.56
N PRO A 334 -4.61 25.03 5.65
CA PRO A 334 -4.84 26.44 5.94
C PRO A 334 -3.55 27.15 6.38
N SER A 335 -3.53 28.48 6.25
CA SER A 335 -2.40 29.32 6.69
C SER A 335 -2.14 29.23 8.20
N ARG A 336 -3.19 29.02 9.00
CA ARG A 336 -3.12 28.75 10.44
C ARG A 336 -3.68 27.35 10.70
N PRO A 337 -2.86 26.39 11.16
CA PRO A 337 -3.34 25.06 11.50
C PRO A 337 -4.35 25.18 12.65
N SER A 338 -5.52 24.58 12.49
CA SER A 338 -6.44 24.31 13.58
C SER A 338 -5.77 23.28 14.51
N GLY A 339 -5.68 23.58 15.80
CA GLY A 339 -5.12 22.69 16.81
C GLY A 339 -6.05 21.51 17.11
N THR A 340 -6.38 20.72 16.09
CA THR A 340 -7.18 19.50 16.25
C THR A 340 -6.38 18.48 17.03
N THR A 341 -7.05 17.74 17.91
CA THR A 341 -6.43 16.66 18.67
C THR A 341 -6.86 15.31 18.08
N PRO A 342 -5.99 14.29 18.16
CA PRO A 342 -6.37 12.95 17.76
C PRO A 342 -7.54 12.46 18.61
N VAL A 343 -8.56 11.88 17.99
CA VAL A 343 -9.67 11.25 18.70
C VAL A 343 -9.17 10.00 19.43
N ARG A 344 -9.22 9.98 20.77
CA ARG A 344 -8.73 8.86 21.60
C ARG A 344 -9.82 7.93 22.14
N ARG A 345 -11.11 8.28 21.97
CA ARG A 345 -12.26 7.59 22.58
C ARG A 345 -12.31 6.07 22.34
N GLU A 346 -11.83 5.59 21.19
CA GLU A 346 -11.86 4.15 20.87
C GLU A 346 -10.98 3.31 21.80
N ARG A 347 -9.89 3.87 22.34
CA ARG A 347 -8.97 3.15 23.24
C ARG A 347 -9.54 2.92 24.64
N GLU A 348 -10.54 3.71 25.02
CA GLU A 348 -11.18 3.67 26.34
C GLU A 348 -12.31 2.63 26.39
N LEU A 349 -12.69 2.03 25.26
CA LEU A 349 -13.75 1.05 25.19
C LEU A 349 -13.31 -0.31 25.77
N PRO A 350 -14.25 -1.06 26.38
CA PRO A 350 -14.04 -2.47 26.72
C PRO A 350 -13.57 -3.28 25.50
N ILE A 351 -12.73 -4.28 25.74
CA ILE A 351 -12.04 -5.02 24.67
C ILE A 351 -13.03 -5.68 23.68
N GLY A 352 -14.07 -6.35 24.17
CA GLY A 352 -15.08 -6.97 23.31
C GLY A 352 -15.90 -5.95 22.49
N GLU A 353 -16.06 -4.72 22.97
CA GLU A 353 -16.67 -3.63 22.19
C GLU A 353 -15.70 -3.10 21.13
N ARG A 354 -14.41 -3.01 21.47
CA ARG A 354 -13.34 -2.63 20.53
C ARG A 354 -13.26 -3.60 19.35
N VAL A 355 -13.29 -4.91 19.62
CA VAL A 355 -13.28 -5.96 18.59
C VAL A 355 -14.52 -5.87 17.72
N ARG A 356 -15.72 -5.78 18.31
CA ARG A 356 -16.97 -5.64 17.54
C ARG A 356 -16.99 -4.41 16.65
N ARG A 357 -16.53 -3.25 17.15
CA ARG A 357 -16.41 -2.03 16.34
C ARG A 357 -15.39 -2.14 15.22
N PHE A 358 -14.24 -2.77 15.49
CA PHE A 358 -13.25 -3.05 14.46
C PHE A 358 -13.88 -3.91 13.35
N LEU A 359 -14.48 -5.05 13.68
CA LEU A 359 -15.12 -5.93 12.69
C LEU A 359 -16.27 -5.24 11.92
N ALA A 360 -16.99 -4.31 12.55
CA ALA A 360 -18.07 -3.56 11.91
C ALA A 360 -17.59 -2.44 10.96
N THR A 361 -16.33 -1.99 11.08
CA THR A 361 -15.82 -0.83 10.33
C THR A 361 -14.62 -1.13 9.45
N ALA A 362 -13.91 -2.22 9.73
CA ALA A 362 -12.77 -2.68 8.96
C ALA A 362 -13.22 -3.22 7.59
N SER A 363 -12.32 -3.16 6.62
CA SER A 363 -12.48 -3.87 5.37
C SER A 363 -12.54 -5.40 5.63
N PRO A 364 -13.26 -6.17 4.80
CA PRO A 364 -13.33 -7.63 4.94
C PRO A 364 -11.94 -8.27 5.01
N ASP A 365 -11.04 -7.86 4.11
CA ASP A 365 -9.65 -8.32 4.08
C ASP A 365 -8.89 -7.98 5.38
N ALA A 366 -9.12 -6.81 5.99
CA ALA A 366 -8.48 -6.45 7.25
C ALA A 366 -9.02 -7.25 8.44
N ALA A 367 -10.34 -7.49 8.48
CA ALA A 367 -10.94 -8.36 9.48
C ALA A 367 -10.42 -9.80 9.35
N GLU A 368 -10.33 -10.30 8.11
CA GLU A 368 -9.75 -11.61 7.81
C GLU A 368 -8.27 -11.67 8.19
N LEU A 369 -7.48 -10.64 7.86
CA LEU A 369 -6.08 -10.55 8.30
C LEU A 369 -5.95 -10.60 9.82
N ALA A 370 -6.77 -9.85 10.56
CA ALA A 370 -6.76 -9.85 12.02
C ALA A 370 -7.05 -11.25 12.59
N ALA A 371 -8.02 -11.96 12.01
CA ALA A 371 -8.33 -13.34 12.33
C ALA A 371 -7.15 -14.30 12.08
N HIS A 372 -6.47 -14.19 10.94
CA HIS A 372 -5.30 -15.01 10.62
C HIS A 372 -4.10 -14.69 11.54
N VAL A 373 -3.93 -13.43 11.92
CA VAL A 373 -2.90 -13.00 12.87
C VAL A 373 -3.24 -13.48 14.29
N ALA A 374 -4.52 -13.55 14.65
CA ALA A 374 -4.97 -14.04 15.95
C ALA A 374 -4.62 -15.52 16.19
N VAL A 375 -4.45 -16.34 15.15
CA VAL A 375 -3.99 -17.74 15.27
C VAL A 375 -2.51 -17.95 14.93
N SER A 376 -1.76 -16.86 14.75
CA SER A 376 -0.36 -16.90 14.33
C SER A 376 0.52 -15.99 15.18
N VAL A 377 1.76 -15.78 14.74
CA VAL A 377 2.71 -14.88 15.38
C VAL A 377 2.44 -13.43 14.92
N PRO A 378 2.08 -12.52 15.85
CA PRO A 378 1.89 -11.10 15.54
C PRO A 378 3.22 -10.37 15.31
N SER A 379 3.88 -10.66 14.18
CA SER A 379 5.07 -9.94 13.72
C SER A 379 4.85 -9.38 12.33
N LEU A 380 5.35 -8.16 12.09
CA LEU A 380 5.12 -7.46 10.83
C LEU A 380 5.52 -8.29 9.58
N PRO A 381 6.68 -8.98 9.53
CA PRO A 381 7.03 -9.79 8.38
C PRO A 381 6.08 -10.98 8.17
N VAL A 382 5.57 -11.60 9.24
CA VAL A 382 4.61 -12.71 9.17
C VAL A 382 3.24 -12.19 8.74
N MET A 383 2.77 -11.07 9.29
CA MET A 383 1.52 -10.42 8.87
C MET A 383 1.54 -10.10 7.36
N ARG A 384 2.69 -9.63 6.83
CA ARG A 384 2.87 -9.38 5.39
C ARG A 384 2.81 -10.67 4.56
N LEU A 385 3.42 -11.76 5.04
CA LEU A 385 3.35 -13.06 4.36
C LEU A 385 1.90 -13.60 4.33
N ILE A 386 1.18 -13.50 5.46
CA ILE A 386 -0.25 -13.85 5.55
C ILE A 386 -1.05 -12.99 4.58
N GLN A 387 -0.91 -11.66 4.65
CA GLN A 387 -1.63 -10.72 3.78
C GLN A 387 -1.43 -11.05 2.30
N HIS A 388 -0.19 -11.26 1.87
CA HIS A 388 0.11 -11.47 0.46
C HIS A 388 -0.45 -12.80 -0.06
N ARG A 389 -0.40 -13.86 0.76
CA ARG A 389 -0.77 -15.19 0.32
C ARG A 389 -2.25 -15.50 0.50
N VAL A 390 -2.84 -15.07 1.61
CA VAL A 390 -4.23 -15.34 1.95
C VAL A 390 -5.16 -14.34 1.25
N LEU A 391 -4.78 -13.06 1.20
CA LEU A 391 -5.66 -11.98 0.72
C LEU A 391 -5.32 -11.53 -0.72
N GLY A 392 -4.42 -12.24 -1.41
CA GLY A 392 -4.17 -12.01 -2.84
C GLY A 392 -3.32 -10.78 -3.17
N GLY A 393 -2.41 -10.37 -2.29
CA GLY A 393 -1.47 -9.28 -2.56
C GLY A 393 -2.02 -7.87 -2.32
N SER A 394 -2.97 -7.73 -1.39
CA SER A 394 -3.53 -6.43 -1.00
C SER A 394 -2.45 -5.42 -0.59
N GLY A 395 -2.71 -4.13 -0.84
CA GLY A 395 -1.79 -3.03 -0.54
C GLY A 395 -1.55 -2.80 0.97
N PRO A 396 -0.74 -1.82 1.36
CA PRO A 396 -0.42 -1.59 2.78
C PRO A 396 -1.63 -1.22 3.66
N GLY A 397 -2.77 -0.85 3.05
CA GLY A 397 -3.97 -0.36 3.74
C GLY A 397 -4.58 -1.35 4.74
N GLN A 398 -4.79 -2.61 4.34
CA GLN A 398 -5.41 -3.63 5.22
C GLN A 398 -4.54 -3.91 6.44
N LEU A 399 -3.23 -4.04 6.24
CA LEU A 399 -2.27 -4.19 7.31
C LEU A 399 -2.30 -2.98 8.27
N ALA A 400 -2.49 -1.78 7.72
CA ALA A 400 -2.64 -0.57 8.49
C ALA A 400 -3.91 -0.59 9.37
N GLU A 401 -5.05 -1.00 8.83
CA GLU A 401 -6.31 -1.13 9.56
C GLU A 401 -6.14 -2.03 10.79
N VAL A 402 -5.51 -3.21 10.62
CA VAL A 402 -5.25 -4.14 11.72
C VAL A 402 -4.33 -3.53 12.77
N LEU A 403 -3.24 -2.88 12.35
CA LEU A 403 -2.27 -2.30 13.28
C LEU A 403 -2.76 -1.03 13.98
N LEU A 404 -3.69 -0.29 13.38
CA LEU A 404 -4.29 0.92 13.94
C LEU A 404 -5.62 0.69 14.66
N SER A 405 -6.17 -0.52 14.60
CA SER A 405 -7.41 -0.95 15.27
C SER A 405 -7.41 -0.75 16.79
N GLY A 406 -6.24 -0.63 17.41
CA GLY A 406 -6.07 -0.64 18.87
C GLY A 406 -6.18 -2.03 19.50
N LEU A 407 -6.22 -3.09 18.68
CA LEU A 407 -6.16 -4.49 19.11
C LEU A 407 -4.71 -4.99 19.27
N LEU A 408 -3.77 -4.36 18.58
CA LEU A 408 -2.34 -4.67 18.66
C LEU A 408 -1.56 -3.50 19.26
N ARG A 409 -0.51 -3.80 20.03
CA ARG A 409 0.47 -2.84 20.53
C ARG A 409 1.89 -3.27 20.13
N PRO A 410 2.81 -2.33 19.82
CA PRO A 410 4.19 -2.68 19.55
C PRO A 410 4.86 -3.31 20.78
N ALA A 411 5.57 -4.42 20.57
CA ALA A 411 6.32 -5.15 21.59
C ALA A 411 7.85 -5.03 21.43
N GLY A 412 8.29 -4.17 20.50
CA GLY A 412 9.70 -3.94 20.19
C GLY A 412 10.11 -4.47 18.81
N GLY A 413 11.01 -3.74 18.15
CA GLY A 413 11.46 -4.09 16.80
C GLY A 413 10.30 -4.17 15.80
N VAL A 414 10.08 -5.36 15.24
CA VAL A 414 9.03 -5.68 14.27
C VAL A 414 7.89 -6.51 14.87
N ARG A 415 7.90 -6.74 16.19
CA ARG A 415 6.90 -7.54 16.91
C ARG A 415 5.77 -6.67 17.46
N TYR A 416 4.59 -7.28 17.49
CA TYR A 416 3.38 -6.76 18.09
C TYR A 416 2.84 -7.79 19.08
N GLU A 417 2.01 -7.31 20.00
CA GLU A 417 1.27 -8.15 20.93
C GLU A 417 -0.20 -7.72 20.89
N PHE A 418 -1.10 -8.69 21.01
CA PHE A 418 -2.50 -8.36 21.25
C PHE A 418 -2.63 -7.68 22.61
N VAL A 419 -3.49 -6.67 22.68
CA VAL A 419 -3.91 -6.14 23.99
C VAL A 419 -4.67 -7.24 24.74
N PRO A 420 -4.60 -7.29 26.08
CA PRO A 420 -5.20 -8.38 26.86
C PRO A 420 -6.67 -8.62 26.50
N GLY A 421 -7.05 -9.86 26.20
CA GLY A 421 -8.41 -10.26 25.84
C GLY A 421 -8.80 -10.04 24.38
N ALA A 422 -8.00 -9.32 23.57
CA ALA A 422 -8.36 -9.03 22.18
C ALA A 422 -8.15 -10.22 21.25
N ARG A 423 -7.17 -11.08 21.55
CA ARG A 423 -6.92 -12.29 20.77
C ARG A 423 -8.11 -13.24 20.93
N GLU A 424 -8.50 -13.53 22.16
CA GLU A 424 -9.61 -14.41 22.52
C GLU A 424 -10.92 -13.88 21.93
N ALA A 425 -11.22 -12.59 22.12
CA ALA A 425 -12.42 -11.98 21.56
C ALA A 425 -12.47 -11.98 20.02
N LEU A 426 -11.32 -11.95 19.33
CA LEU A 426 -11.28 -12.13 17.87
C LEU A 426 -11.52 -13.60 17.49
N LEU A 427 -10.91 -14.54 18.20
CA LEU A 427 -11.07 -15.98 17.96
C LEU A 427 -12.52 -16.43 18.17
N ASP A 428 -13.22 -15.87 19.16
CA ASP A 428 -14.64 -16.13 19.42
C ASP A 428 -15.56 -15.72 18.25
N THR A 429 -15.09 -14.83 17.37
CA THR A 429 -15.84 -14.38 16.18
C THR A 429 -15.55 -15.19 14.93
N LEU A 430 -14.60 -16.14 14.99
CA LEU A 430 -14.23 -16.95 13.83
C LEU A 430 -15.36 -17.91 13.43
N PRO A 431 -15.72 -17.97 12.13
CA PRO A 431 -16.75 -18.88 11.65
C PRO A 431 -16.29 -20.35 11.59
N ARG A 432 -14.99 -20.63 11.72
CA ARG A 432 -14.40 -21.98 11.63
C ARG A 432 -13.64 -22.33 12.92
N PRO A 433 -13.51 -23.63 13.24
CA PRO A 433 -12.65 -24.08 14.33
C PRO A 433 -11.24 -23.53 14.22
N GLU A 434 -10.69 -23.01 15.33
CA GLU A 434 -9.36 -22.40 15.41
C GLU A 434 -8.27 -23.28 14.75
N ALA A 435 -8.29 -24.59 15.01
CA ALA A 435 -7.31 -25.54 14.48
C ALA A 435 -7.26 -25.59 12.94
N LEU A 436 -8.40 -25.45 12.25
CA LEU A 436 -8.44 -25.40 10.79
C LEU A 436 -7.87 -24.09 10.27
N HIS A 437 -8.13 -22.99 10.97
CA HIS A 437 -7.61 -21.66 10.64
C HIS A 437 -6.09 -21.61 10.80
N THR A 438 -5.58 -22.13 11.92
CA THR A 438 -4.14 -22.24 12.19
C THR A 438 -3.43 -23.06 11.10
N ARG A 439 -4.00 -24.20 10.71
CA ARG A 439 -3.43 -25.03 9.64
C ARG A 439 -3.39 -24.28 8.30
N HIS A 440 -4.48 -23.58 7.95
CA HIS A 440 -4.55 -22.81 6.72
C HIS A 440 -3.49 -21.70 6.67
N VAL A 441 -3.37 -20.92 7.74
CA VAL A 441 -2.33 -19.88 7.88
C VAL A 441 -0.94 -20.48 7.73
N LEU A 442 -0.66 -21.57 8.44
CA LEU A 442 0.65 -22.21 8.43
C LEU A 442 1.01 -22.71 7.03
N GLU A 443 0.08 -23.35 6.32
CA GLU A 443 0.28 -23.81 4.94
C GLU A 443 0.50 -22.64 3.98
N ALA A 444 -0.29 -21.56 4.11
CA ALA A 444 -0.16 -20.36 3.29
C ALA A 444 1.21 -19.69 3.47
N VAL A 445 1.60 -19.39 4.72
CA VAL A 445 2.88 -18.74 5.01
C VAL A 445 4.07 -19.60 4.57
N SER A 446 3.99 -20.92 4.80
CA SER A 446 5.01 -21.86 4.33
C SER A 446 5.17 -21.79 2.82
N ALA A 447 4.08 -21.97 2.06
CA ALA A 447 4.11 -21.94 0.60
C ALA A 447 4.64 -20.61 0.05
N GLU A 448 4.35 -19.49 0.71
CA GLU A 448 4.83 -18.17 0.30
C GLU A 448 6.34 -17.98 0.53
N ILE A 449 6.89 -18.54 1.61
CA ILE A 449 8.33 -18.55 1.86
C ILE A 449 9.04 -19.42 0.81
N GLU A 450 8.52 -20.62 0.54
CA GLU A 450 9.09 -21.55 -0.46
C GLU A 450 9.13 -20.92 -1.85
N ARG A 451 8.05 -20.22 -2.25
CA ARG A 451 7.96 -19.52 -3.54
C ARG A 451 9.00 -18.40 -3.68
N ARG A 452 9.39 -17.77 -2.57
CA ARG A 452 10.32 -16.64 -2.55
C ARG A 452 11.77 -17.03 -2.27
N ALA A 453 12.00 -18.27 -1.82
CA ALA A 453 13.33 -18.74 -1.51
C ALA A 453 14.24 -18.63 -2.74
N GLY A 454 15.46 -18.10 -2.55
CA GLY A 454 16.40 -17.86 -3.65
C GLY A 454 16.11 -16.63 -4.51
N THR A 455 15.14 -15.78 -4.15
CA THR A 455 14.89 -14.49 -4.83
C THR A 455 15.54 -13.31 -4.08
N SER A 456 15.87 -12.23 -4.80
CA SER A 456 16.44 -11.00 -4.23
C SER A 456 15.36 -10.10 -3.61
N THR A 457 14.61 -10.62 -2.63
CA THR A 457 13.60 -9.86 -1.87
C THR A 457 14.13 -9.42 -0.51
N ASP A 458 13.44 -8.47 0.12
CA ASP A 458 13.69 -8.08 1.51
C ASP A 458 13.62 -9.33 2.42
N GLN A 459 14.53 -9.43 3.38
CA GLN A 459 14.67 -10.59 4.26
C GLN A 459 14.56 -10.17 5.73
N PHE A 460 14.08 -11.08 6.58
CA PHE A 460 14.08 -10.91 8.02
C PHE A 460 14.68 -12.13 8.72
N ARG A 461 15.18 -11.91 9.93
CA ARG A 461 15.82 -12.94 10.74
C ARG A 461 14.77 -13.79 11.45
N ALA A 462 14.87 -15.10 11.29
CA ALA A 462 14.07 -16.11 12.00
C ALA A 462 14.99 -17.19 12.58
N LEU A 463 14.44 -18.04 13.44
CA LEU A 463 15.16 -19.12 14.09
C LEU A 463 14.72 -20.47 13.54
N LEU A 464 15.71 -21.33 13.30
CA LEU A 464 15.53 -22.73 12.94
C LEU A 464 16.12 -23.60 14.06
N PRO A 465 15.38 -24.58 14.60
CA PRO A 465 15.92 -25.52 15.58
C PRO A 465 17.18 -26.21 15.04
N ALA A 466 18.24 -26.21 15.83
CA ALA A 466 19.53 -26.78 15.48
C ALA A 466 20.27 -27.23 16.74
N ASP A 467 20.68 -28.49 16.78
CA ASP A 467 21.51 -29.03 17.85
C ASP A 467 22.88 -28.32 17.85
N GLY A 468 23.31 -27.76 18.97
CA GLY A 468 24.52 -26.95 19.11
C GLY A 468 24.40 -25.50 18.61
N GLY A 469 23.18 -25.01 18.36
CA GLY A 469 22.95 -23.67 17.85
C GLY A 469 23.33 -22.55 18.83
N PRO A 470 23.86 -21.41 18.37
CA PRO A 470 24.33 -20.32 19.24
C PRO A 470 23.20 -19.52 19.90
N LEU A 471 21.94 -19.75 19.52
CA LEU A 471 20.76 -19.03 20.00
C LEU A 471 19.79 -19.97 20.69
N THR A 472 18.97 -19.43 21.58
CA THR A 472 18.00 -20.21 22.34
C THR A 472 16.57 -19.93 21.88
N LEU A 473 15.79 -20.98 21.68
CA LEU A 473 14.34 -20.95 21.49
C LEU A 473 13.67 -20.79 22.86
N THR A 474 12.56 -20.08 22.91
CA THR A 474 11.79 -19.85 24.15
C THR A 474 10.41 -20.48 24.03
N ALA A 475 9.81 -20.89 25.15
CA ALA A 475 8.48 -21.51 25.18
C ALA A 475 7.40 -20.68 24.47
N ASP A 476 7.49 -19.34 24.55
CA ASP A 476 6.54 -18.39 23.95
C ASP A 476 6.66 -18.25 22.42
N THR A 477 7.51 -19.04 21.76
CA THR A 477 7.69 -18.95 20.30
C THR A 477 7.04 -20.10 19.56
N ASP A 478 5.73 -19.97 19.33
CA ASP A 478 5.05 -20.77 18.33
C ASP A 478 5.71 -20.60 16.95
N HIS A 479 5.76 -21.70 16.21
CA HIS A 479 6.29 -21.69 14.85
C HIS A 479 5.28 -21.06 13.89
N PHE A 480 5.78 -20.27 12.94
CA PHE A 480 4.92 -19.58 11.97
C PHE A 480 4.97 -20.19 10.57
N ALA A 481 5.90 -21.11 10.31
CA ALA A 481 6.04 -21.79 9.03
C ALA A 481 6.71 -23.18 9.17
N LEU A 482 6.49 -24.02 8.16
CA LEU A 482 7.09 -25.33 7.97
C LEU A 482 7.86 -25.34 6.65
N LEU A 483 9.15 -25.67 6.70
CA LEU A 483 10.03 -25.67 5.53
C LEU A 483 10.31 -27.08 5.01
N THR A 484 10.26 -27.24 3.69
CA THR A 484 10.89 -28.38 3.00
C THR A 484 12.43 -28.31 3.07
N PRO A 485 13.13 -29.45 2.97
CA PRO A 485 14.60 -29.50 2.97
C PRO A 485 15.24 -28.62 1.88
N ARG A 486 14.64 -28.59 0.69
CA ARG A 486 15.08 -27.72 -0.43
C ARG A 486 15.01 -26.25 -0.05
N THR A 487 13.92 -25.82 0.55
CA THR A 487 13.75 -24.41 0.97
C THR A 487 14.77 -24.06 2.04
N ARG A 488 14.99 -24.95 3.02
CA ARG A 488 16.01 -24.75 4.07
C ARG A 488 17.39 -24.46 3.48
N SER A 489 17.83 -25.18 2.45
CA SER A 489 19.15 -24.93 1.83
C SER A 489 19.31 -23.54 1.20
N HIS A 490 18.21 -22.87 0.84
CA HIS A 490 18.24 -21.51 0.29
C HIS A 490 18.21 -20.41 1.35
N LEU A 491 17.91 -20.74 2.62
CA LEU A 491 17.74 -19.76 3.71
C LEU A 491 18.91 -19.73 4.70
N VAL A 492 19.71 -20.80 4.73
CA VAL A 492 20.93 -20.86 5.55
C VAL A 492 22.01 -20.04 4.83
N PRO A 493 22.57 -19.00 5.45
CA PRO A 493 23.71 -18.29 4.88
C PRO A 493 24.90 -19.26 4.76
N THR A 494 25.45 -19.39 3.56
CA THR A 494 26.72 -20.11 3.30
C THR A 494 27.88 -19.50 4.05
#